data_AF-X1VGA1-F1
#
_entry.id   AF-X1VGA1-F1
#
_cell.length_a   1.000
_cell.length_b   1.000
_cell.length_c   1.000
_cell.angle_alpha   90.00
_cell.angle_beta   90.00
_cell.angle_gamma   90.00
#
_symmetry.space_group_name_H-M   'P 1'
#
loop_
_entity.id
_entity.type
_entity.pdbx_description
1 polymer ?
#
loop_
_entity_poly.entity_id
_entity_poly.type
_entity_poly.pdbx_seq_one_letter_code
_entity_poly.pdbx_strand_id
1 'polypeptide(L)'
;MEETRPGEYFPVYEDKKGTYIFNSKDLCMIEHIPSLIEAGISAFKIEGRMKSSYYVATVVKAYRHLIDNYFSKPKEYFCDEKWLDEIKKVSHRYFTTGFYFAKPSGKEQRYDSSAYIKTYDFAGLILEYDADNQIATIEQKNRIFVGDEIEIFGPDDDFFTQKIEKMWDEEGEEIEAAPHAKQIIRMKMAKPVKPWHIIRKFNET
;
A
#
# COMPACT_ATOMS: atom_id res chain seq x y z
N MET A 1 14.87 -2.42 -16.40
CA MET A 1 16.14 -1.67 -16.27
C MET A 1 16.71 -1.48 -17.67
N GLU A 2 17.67 -0.57 -17.91
CA GLU A 2 18.26 -0.40 -19.26
C GLU A 2 18.79 -1.71 -19.87
N GLU A 3 19.18 -2.67 -19.02
CA GLU A 3 19.54 -4.05 -19.41
C GLU A 3 18.45 -4.79 -20.21
N THR A 4 17.17 -4.41 -20.03
CA THR A 4 16.03 -4.99 -20.77
C THR A 4 15.66 -4.19 -22.01
N ARG A 5 16.38 -3.10 -22.34
CA ARG A 5 16.11 -2.20 -23.49
C ARG A 5 17.41 -1.79 -24.21
N PRO A 6 18.15 -2.74 -24.83
CA PRO A 6 19.40 -2.42 -25.51
C PRO A 6 19.17 -1.42 -26.67
N GLY A 7 19.90 -0.31 -26.67
CA GLY A 7 19.83 0.72 -27.71
C GLY A 7 18.80 1.84 -27.46
N GLU A 8 18.01 1.75 -26.39
CA GLU A 8 17.09 2.82 -25.97
C GLU A 8 17.63 3.53 -24.73
N TYR A 9 18.31 4.67 -24.94
CA TYR A 9 18.84 5.51 -23.88
C TYR A 9 17.80 6.54 -23.43
N PHE A 10 17.71 6.81 -22.12
CA PHE A 10 16.93 7.96 -21.65
C PHE A 10 17.66 9.27 -22.01
N PRO A 11 16.97 10.25 -22.61
CA PRO A 11 17.58 11.52 -22.95
C PRO A 11 18.00 12.24 -21.67
N VAL A 12 19.28 12.60 -21.61
CA VAL A 12 19.85 13.42 -20.56
C VAL A 12 19.75 14.87 -21.00
N TYR A 13 19.01 15.69 -20.24
CA TYR A 13 18.88 17.11 -20.51
C TYR A 13 19.82 17.90 -19.60
N GLU A 14 20.64 18.75 -20.19
CA GLU A 14 21.61 19.59 -19.51
C GLU A 14 21.38 21.06 -19.89
N ASP A 15 21.34 21.94 -18.90
CA ASP A 15 21.36 23.39 -19.12
C ASP A 15 22.52 24.05 -18.34
N LYS A 16 22.58 25.38 -18.34
CA LYS A 16 23.62 26.14 -17.60
C LYS A 16 23.62 25.88 -16.09
N LYS A 17 22.60 25.21 -15.55
CA LYS A 17 22.43 24.85 -14.14
C LYS A 17 22.69 23.37 -13.88
N GLY A 18 23.01 22.58 -14.91
CA GLY A 18 23.49 21.20 -14.81
C GLY A 18 22.59 20.17 -15.48
N THR A 19 22.93 18.90 -15.23
CA THR A 19 22.25 17.72 -15.77
C THR A 19 21.02 17.33 -14.94
N TYR A 20 19.88 17.10 -15.58
CA TYR A 20 18.64 16.68 -14.94
C TYR A 20 18.32 15.22 -15.27
N ILE A 21 18.38 14.35 -14.25
CA ILE A 21 17.84 12.99 -14.31
C ILE A 21 16.48 13.02 -13.60
N PHE A 22 15.39 12.85 -14.34
CA PHE A 22 14.02 12.88 -13.80
C PHE A 22 13.63 11.58 -13.06
N ASN A 23 14.45 11.14 -12.12
CA ASN A 23 14.07 10.03 -11.26
C ASN A 23 13.35 10.56 -10.02
N SER A 24 12.04 10.71 -10.15
CA SER A 24 11.21 11.32 -9.11
C SER A 24 10.98 10.38 -7.94
N LYS A 25 11.26 10.87 -6.74
CA LYS A 25 10.65 10.40 -5.50
C LYS A 25 9.13 10.63 -5.55
N ASP A 26 8.35 9.84 -4.84
CA ASP A 26 6.91 10.07 -4.72
C ASP A 26 6.65 11.25 -3.79
N LEU A 27 5.79 12.19 -4.20
CA LEU A 27 5.36 13.29 -3.33
C LEU A 27 4.52 12.70 -2.20
N CYS A 28 4.92 12.93 -0.95
CA CYS A 28 4.18 12.50 0.23
C CYS A 28 4.22 13.59 1.30
N MET A 29 3.05 13.92 1.84
CA MET A 29 2.89 14.93 2.89
C MET A 29 2.14 14.38 4.09
N ILE A 30 2.17 13.07 4.29
CA ILE A 30 1.40 12.39 5.34
C ILE A 30 1.79 12.86 6.75
N GLU A 31 3.05 13.25 6.94
CA GLU A 31 3.58 13.78 8.20
C GLU A 31 3.24 15.27 8.42
N HIS A 32 2.68 15.94 7.42
CA HIS A 32 2.47 17.38 7.40
C HIS A 32 0.99 17.79 7.32
N ILE A 33 0.08 16.88 7.70
CA ILE A 33 -1.38 17.13 7.66
C ILE A 33 -1.78 18.41 8.39
N PRO A 34 -1.32 18.72 9.63
CA PRO A 34 -1.65 19.97 10.30
C PRO A 34 -1.26 21.20 9.49
N SER A 35 -0.02 21.24 9.00
CA SER A 35 0.50 22.38 8.24
C SER A 35 -0.28 22.61 6.94
N LEU A 36 -0.73 21.54 6.29
CA LEU A 36 -1.54 21.64 5.07
C LEU A 36 -2.94 22.18 5.38
N ILE A 37 -3.58 21.69 6.45
CA ILE A 37 -4.91 22.15 6.86
C ILE A 37 -4.87 23.62 7.31
N GLU A 38 -3.89 24.00 8.12
CA GLU A 38 -3.70 25.37 8.63
C GLU A 38 -3.36 26.37 7.52
N ALA A 39 -2.73 25.92 6.43
CA ALA A 39 -2.51 26.72 5.23
C ALA A 39 -3.81 27.00 4.43
N GLY A 40 -4.96 26.46 4.85
CA GLY A 40 -6.25 26.65 4.20
C GLY A 40 -6.57 25.63 3.11
N ILE A 41 -5.81 24.53 2.99
CA ILE A 41 -6.10 23.48 2.01
C ILE A 41 -7.40 22.75 2.41
N SER A 42 -8.38 22.81 1.51
CA SER A 42 -9.71 22.23 1.75
C SER A 42 -9.89 20.84 1.11
N ALA A 43 -8.98 20.44 0.21
CA ALA A 43 -9.07 19.17 -0.49
C ALA A 43 -7.70 18.52 -0.70
N PHE A 44 -7.60 17.24 -0.35
CA PHE A 44 -6.43 16.41 -0.58
C PHE A 44 -6.73 15.45 -1.74
N LYS A 45 -5.86 15.44 -2.75
CA LYS A 45 -5.96 14.51 -3.88
C LYS A 45 -4.92 13.40 -3.73
N ILE A 46 -5.39 12.15 -3.74
CA ILE A 46 -4.55 10.96 -3.87
C ILE A 46 -4.51 10.54 -5.33
N GLU A 47 -3.32 10.36 -5.91
CA GLU A 47 -3.17 9.98 -7.32
C GLU A 47 -3.25 8.46 -7.48
N GLY A 48 -4.39 7.98 -7.98
CA GLY A 48 -4.67 6.55 -8.15
C GLY A 48 -4.51 6.02 -9.58
N ARG A 49 -4.18 6.86 -10.59
CA ARG A 49 -4.03 6.35 -11.97
C ARG A 49 -2.94 5.29 -12.02
N MET A 50 -3.23 4.18 -12.69
CA MET A 50 -2.33 3.03 -12.79
C MET A 50 -1.99 2.37 -11.43
N LYS A 51 -2.71 2.70 -10.35
CA LYS A 51 -2.54 2.08 -9.04
C LYS A 51 -3.64 1.04 -8.80
N SER A 52 -3.32 0.00 -8.03
CA SER A 52 -4.28 -1.03 -7.64
C SER A 52 -5.28 -0.48 -6.61
N SER A 53 -6.42 -1.15 -6.46
CA SER A 53 -7.36 -0.87 -5.36
C SER A 53 -6.69 -0.99 -3.99
N TYR A 54 -5.77 -1.94 -3.82
CA TYR A 54 -4.95 -2.08 -2.62
C TYR A 54 -4.14 -0.82 -2.33
N TYR A 55 -3.44 -0.26 -3.32
CA TYR A 55 -2.70 1.00 -3.14
C TYR A 55 -3.61 2.12 -2.66
N VAL A 56 -4.74 2.32 -3.35
CA VAL A 56 -5.67 3.42 -3.03
C VAL A 56 -6.26 3.22 -1.64
N ALA A 57 -6.70 2.01 -1.29
CA ALA A 57 -7.27 1.70 0.03
C ALA A 57 -6.28 2.00 1.16
N THR A 58 -5.02 1.54 1.06
CA THR A 58 -3.99 1.77 2.09
C THR A 58 -3.68 3.25 2.26
N VAL A 59 -3.45 3.98 1.16
CA VAL A 59 -3.10 5.40 1.22
C VAL A 59 -4.28 6.23 1.72
N VAL A 60 -5.49 5.96 1.24
CA VAL A 60 -6.70 6.68 1.68
C VAL A 60 -6.96 6.42 3.15
N LYS A 61 -6.85 5.17 3.63
CA LYS A 61 -7.01 4.84 5.05
C LYS A 61 -6.06 5.65 5.93
N ALA A 62 -4.78 5.69 5.57
CA ALA A 62 -3.76 6.40 6.34
C ALA A 62 -4.01 7.91 6.40
N TYR A 63 -4.24 8.54 5.24
CA TYR A 63 -4.55 9.98 5.20
C TYR A 63 -5.88 10.31 5.90
N ARG A 64 -6.91 9.48 5.72
CA ARG A 64 -8.22 9.67 6.34
C ARG A 64 -8.11 9.63 7.86
N HIS A 65 -7.42 8.63 8.40
CA HIS A 65 -7.21 8.52 9.84
C HIS A 65 -6.53 9.76 10.43
N LEU A 66 -5.45 10.23 9.81
CA LEU A 66 -4.71 11.40 10.30
C LEU A 66 -5.53 12.70 10.19
N ILE A 67 -6.24 12.89 9.08
CA ILE A 67 -7.12 14.05 8.90
C ILE A 67 -8.23 14.06 9.95
N ASP A 68 -8.93 12.93 10.12
CA ASP A 68 -10.05 12.82 11.05
C ASP A 68 -9.57 12.97 12.51
N ASN A 69 -8.39 12.42 12.84
CA ASN A 69 -7.75 12.61 14.14
C ASN A 69 -7.46 14.10 14.41
N TYR A 70 -6.85 14.81 13.46
CA TYR A 70 -6.56 16.25 13.58
C TYR A 70 -7.83 17.07 13.82
N PHE A 71 -8.91 16.80 13.08
CA PHE A 71 -10.18 17.51 13.28
C PHE A 71 -10.87 17.15 14.60
N SER A 72 -10.72 15.91 15.08
CA SER A 72 -11.33 15.49 16.34
C SER A 72 -10.63 16.10 17.57
N LYS A 73 -9.29 16.18 17.54
CA LYS A 73 -8.47 16.56 18.69
C LYS A 73 -7.18 17.29 18.24
N PRO A 74 -7.28 18.52 17.70
CA PRO A 74 -6.13 19.20 17.10
C PRO A 74 -4.98 19.44 18.08
N LYS A 75 -5.27 19.66 19.37
CA LYS A 75 -4.26 19.88 20.41
C LYS A 75 -3.53 18.61 20.85
N GLU A 76 -4.12 17.44 20.60
CA GLU A 76 -3.54 16.12 20.91
C GLU A 76 -3.04 15.41 19.64
N TYR A 77 -3.05 16.11 18.49
CA TYR A 77 -2.67 15.51 17.23
C TYR A 77 -1.22 15.03 17.28
N PHE A 78 -1.04 13.77 16.89
CA PHE A 78 0.26 13.15 16.73
C PHE A 78 0.23 12.29 15.47
N CYS A 79 1.21 12.51 14.59
CA CYS A 79 1.41 11.65 13.43
C CYS A 79 2.26 10.45 13.86
N ASP A 80 1.60 9.34 14.17
CA ASP A 80 2.27 8.08 14.46
C ASP A 80 3.05 7.57 13.24
N GLU A 81 4.33 7.24 13.43
CA GLU A 81 5.23 6.71 12.39
C GLU A 81 4.64 5.48 11.69
N LYS A 82 3.77 4.72 12.37
CA LYS A 82 3.07 3.58 11.78
C LYS A 82 2.33 3.93 10.49
N TRP A 83 1.84 5.15 10.34
CA TRP A 83 1.11 5.56 9.13
C TRP A 83 2.02 5.78 7.93
N LEU A 84 3.25 6.25 8.17
CA LEU A 84 4.28 6.29 7.16
C LEU A 84 4.67 4.87 6.75
N ASP A 85 4.81 3.95 7.71
CA ASP A 85 5.12 2.56 7.42
C ASP A 85 3.98 1.83 6.70
N GLU A 86 2.73 2.13 7.04
CA GLU A 86 1.55 1.59 6.39
C GLU A 86 1.52 1.95 4.89
N ILE A 87 1.83 3.20 4.51
CA ILE A 87 1.90 3.58 3.09
C ILE A 87 3.15 3.03 2.39
N LYS A 88 4.20 2.62 3.12
CA LYS A 88 5.34 1.88 2.53
C LYS A 88 4.98 0.43 2.20
N LYS A 89 3.88 -0.12 2.74
CA LYS A 89 3.42 -1.48 2.41
C LYS A 89 2.82 -1.60 1.01
N VAL A 90 2.64 -0.49 0.29
CA VAL A 90 2.20 -0.49 -1.12
C VAL A 90 3.35 -0.10 -2.03
N SER A 91 3.20 -0.36 -3.34
CA SER A 91 4.24 -0.02 -4.31
C SER A 91 4.49 1.48 -4.36
N HIS A 92 5.68 1.89 -3.92
CA HIS A 92 6.11 3.29 -3.78
C HIS A 92 7.56 3.47 -4.22
N ARG A 93 7.96 4.72 -4.47
CA ARG A 93 9.36 5.13 -4.49
C ARG A 93 9.67 5.83 -3.18
N TYR A 94 10.95 6.17 -2.93
CA TYR A 94 11.27 7.04 -1.79
C TYR A 94 10.40 8.30 -1.79
N PHE A 95 10.08 8.81 -0.62
CA PHE A 95 9.22 9.97 -0.48
C PHE A 95 10.00 11.29 -0.52
N THR A 96 9.35 12.35 -0.97
CA THR A 96 9.82 13.74 -0.90
C THR A 96 8.65 14.67 -0.60
N THR A 97 8.92 15.80 0.04
CA THR A 97 7.98 16.92 0.17
C THR A 97 7.98 17.83 -1.05
N GLY A 98 8.88 17.59 -2.01
CA GLY A 98 9.02 18.39 -3.23
C GLY A 98 9.29 19.86 -2.89
N PHE A 99 8.53 20.75 -3.49
CA PHE A 99 8.74 22.20 -3.37
C PHE A 99 7.99 22.85 -2.19
N TYR A 100 7.36 22.06 -1.31
CA TYR A 100 6.49 22.62 -0.25
C TYR A 100 7.24 23.50 0.76
N PHE A 101 8.46 23.13 1.13
CA PHE A 101 9.22 23.82 2.18
C PHE A 101 10.51 24.48 1.68
N ALA A 102 11.14 23.89 0.68
CA ALA A 102 12.36 24.40 0.09
C ALA A 102 12.46 23.97 -1.37
N LYS A 103 13.36 24.62 -2.12
CA LYS A 103 13.70 24.14 -3.46
C LYS A 103 14.48 22.82 -3.34
N PRO A 104 14.03 21.74 -3.98
CA PRO A 104 14.75 20.47 -4.01
C PRO A 104 16.19 20.64 -4.48
N SER A 105 17.10 19.99 -3.77
CA SER A 105 18.51 19.85 -4.17
C SER A 105 18.75 18.48 -4.81
N GLY A 106 19.97 18.22 -5.31
CA GLY A 106 20.35 16.91 -5.84
C GLY A 106 20.12 15.75 -4.84
N LYS A 107 20.18 16.00 -3.52
CA LYS A 107 19.93 14.98 -2.49
C LYS A 107 18.50 14.44 -2.48
N GLU A 108 17.55 15.20 -3.03
CA GLU A 108 16.16 14.78 -3.16
C GLU A 108 15.91 13.97 -4.43
N GLN A 109 16.88 13.90 -5.34
CA GLN A 109 16.84 13.03 -6.50
C GLN A 109 17.32 11.63 -6.14
N ARG A 110 16.78 10.65 -6.86
CA ARG A 110 17.19 9.26 -6.71
C ARG A 110 18.16 8.89 -7.84
N TYR A 111 19.41 8.58 -7.54
CA TYR A 111 20.43 8.26 -8.55
C TYR A 111 20.74 6.76 -8.64
N ASP A 112 20.28 5.95 -7.68
CA ASP A 112 20.57 4.51 -7.60
C ASP A 112 19.66 3.67 -8.50
N SER A 113 18.35 3.93 -8.54
CA SER A 113 17.39 3.13 -9.31
C SER A 113 16.05 3.83 -9.48
N SER A 114 15.32 3.55 -10.55
CA SER A 114 13.93 4.02 -10.77
C SER A 114 12.87 3.00 -10.34
N ALA A 115 13.29 1.85 -9.81
CA ALA A 115 12.40 0.75 -9.45
C ALA A 115 11.54 1.09 -8.24
N TYR A 116 10.30 0.60 -8.27
CA TYR A 116 9.40 0.64 -7.13
C TYR A 116 9.88 -0.30 -6.03
N ILE A 117 9.74 0.15 -4.79
CA ILE A 117 9.86 -0.67 -3.59
C ILE A 117 8.50 -1.33 -3.37
N LYS A 118 8.49 -2.65 -3.20
CA LYS A 118 7.28 -3.44 -2.93
C LYS A 118 7.59 -4.51 -1.91
N THR A 119 7.19 -4.28 -0.67
CA THR A 119 7.43 -5.20 0.46
C THR A 119 6.24 -6.10 0.78
N TYR A 120 5.07 -5.81 0.22
CA TYR A 120 3.87 -6.64 0.40
C TYR A 120 3.17 -6.93 -0.92
N ASP A 121 2.59 -8.11 -1.00
CA ASP A 121 1.68 -8.53 -2.05
C ASP A 121 0.23 -8.37 -1.63
N PHE A 122 -0.60 -7.87 -2.56
CA PHE A 122 -2.05 -7.92 -2.42
C PHE A 122 -2.51 -9.36 -2.66
N ALA A 123 -2.69 -10.13 -1.60
CA ALA A 123 -2.89 -11.57 -1.67
C ALA A 123 -4.33 -11.93 -2.02
N GLY A 124 -5.32 -11.23 -1.45
CA GLY A 124 -6.72 -11.54 -1.70
C GLY A 124 -7.69 -10.49 -1.16
N LEU A 125 -8.95 -10.63 -1.50
CA LEU A 125 -10.04 -9.77 -1.09
C LEU A 125 -11.15 -10.60 -0.45
N ILE A 126 -11.60 -10.23 0.75
CA ILE A 126 -12.74 -10.89 1.40
C ILE A 126 -14.01 -10.56 0.61
N LEU A 127 -14.72 -11.59 0.18
CA LEU A 127 -16.04 -11.47 -0.44
C LEU A 127 -17.15 -11.60 0.61
N GLU A 128 -17.06 -12.63 1.45
CA GLU A 128 -18.08 -12.98 2.43
C GLU A 128 -17.44 -13.57 3.71
N TYR A 129 -18.18 -13.53 4.81
CA TYR A 129 -17.77 -14.11 6.09
C TYR A 129 -18.93 -14.83 6.76
N ASP A 130 -18.76 -16.12 7.01
CA ASP A 130 -19.63 -16.94 7.85
C ASP A 130 -19.17 -16.83 9.31
N ALA A 131 -19.96 -16.15 10.13
CA ALA A 131 -19.64 -15.93 11.53
C ALA A 131 -19.80 -17.19 12.40
N ASP A 132 -20.69 -18.11 12.02
CA ASP A 132 -20.97 -19.32 12.81
C ASP A 132 -19.79 -20.29 12.73
N ASN A 133 -19.20 -20.42 11.53
CA ASN A 133 -18.05 -21.29 11.29
C ASN A 133 -16.70 -20.56 11.31
N GLN A 134 -16.72 -19.22 11.37
CA GLN A 134 -15.56 -18.34 11.28
C GLN A 134 -14.79 -18.48 9.96
N ILE A 135 -15.48 -18.73 8.86
CA ILE A 135 -14.88 -18.96 7.54
C ILE A 135 -15.10 -17.74 6.66
N ALA A 136 -14.03 -17.26 6.02
CA ALA A 136 -14.13 -16.23 4.99
C ALA A 136 -14.05 -16.84 3.59
N THR A 137 -14.88 -16.35 2.69
CA THR A 137 -14.78 -16.58 1.24
C THR A 137 -13.95 -15.45 0.63
N ILE A 138 -12.93 -15.79 -0.15
CA ILE A 138 -11.85 -14.89 -0.55
C ILE A 138 -11.62 -15.02 -2.05
N GLU A 139 -11.57 -13.90 -2.76
CA GLU A 139 -11.05 -13.85 -4.12
C GLU A 139 -9.53 -13.66 -4.08
N GLN A 140 -8.79 -14.66 -4.54
CA GLN A 140 -7.33 -14.61 -4.65
C GLN A 140 -6.89 -13.55 -5.67
N LYS A 141 -5.82 -12.82 -5.36
CA LYS A 141 -5.18 -11.83 -6.24
C LYS A 141 -3.72 -12.17 -6.56
N ASN A 142 -2.98 -12.67 -5.58
CA ASN A 142 -1.62 -13.22 -5.75
C ASN A 142 -1.53 -14.54 -5.01
N ARG A 143 -0.54 -15.36 -5.36
CA ARG A 143 -0.39 -16.72 -4.85
C ARG A 143 -0.35 -16.76 -3.32
N ILE A 144 -1.18 -17.63 -2.74
CA ILE A 144 -1.29 -17.88 -1.30
C ILE A 144 -0.97 -19.35 -1.04
N PHE A 145 -0.26 -19.64 0.05
CA PHE A 145 0.00 -20.98 0.54
C PHE A 145 -0.50 -21.19 1.95
N VAL A 146 -0.85 -22.44 2.27
CA VAL A 146 -0.93 -22.86 3.67
C VAL A 146 0.44 -22.62 4.32
N GLY A 147 0.42 -22.06 5.51
CA GLY A 147 1.60 -21.66 6.26
C GLY A 147 2.07 -20.22 6.04
N ASP A 148 1.56 -19.50 5.04
CA ASP A 148 1.84 -18.06 4.87
C ASP A 148 1.33 -17.28 6.09
N GLU A 149 2.10 -16.27 6.51
CA GLU A 149 1.63 -15.24 7.44
C GLU A 149 1.04 -14.07 6.66
N ILE A 150 -0.20 -13.71 6.99
CA ILE A 150 -0.96 -12.68 6.29
C ILE A 150 -1.43 -11.60 7.24
N GLU A 151 -1.55 -10.38 6.73
CA GLU A 151 -2.25 -9.29 7.39
C GLU A 151 -3.61 -9.06 6.74
N ILE A 152 -4.63 -8.86 7.57
CA ILE A 152 -5.98 -8.51 7.13
C ILE A 152 -6.32 -7.13 7.66
N PHE A 153 -6.79 -6.25 6.79
CA PHE A 153 -7.22 -4.91 7.18
C PHE A 153 -8.45 -4.44 6.40
N GLY A 154 -9.20 -3.53 7.01
CA GLY A 154 -10.36 -2.86 6.43
C GLY A 154 -10.29 -1.34 6.64
N PRO A 155 -11.32 -0.60 6.20
CA PRO A 155 -11.39 0.86 6.37
C PRO A 155 -11.45 1.28 7.84
N ASP A 156 -12.23 0.57 8.66
CA ASP A 156 -12.54 0.98 10.04
C ASP A 156 -11.67 0.29 11.10
N ASP A 157 -11.02 -0.80 10.72
CA ASP A 157 -10.37 -1.73 11.65
C ASP A 157 -8.84 -1.63 11.53
N ASP A 158 -8.11 -1.62 12.65
CA ASP A 158 -6.68 -1.91 12.62
C ASP A 158 -6.43 -3.29 12.00
N PHE A 159 -5.24 -3.49 11.43
CA PHE A 159 -4.93 -4.79 10.86
C PHE A 159 -4.70 -5.82 11.96
N PHE A 160 -4.92 -7.10 11.63
CA PHE A 160 -4.45 -8.21 12.44
C PHE A 160 -3.71 -9.21 11.56
N THR A 161 -2.82 -9.98 12.17
CA THR A 161 -2.06 -11.02 11.48
C THR A 161 -2.62 -12.40 11.82
N GLN A 162 -2.51 -13.33 10.89
CA GLN A 162 -2.71 -14.75 11.16
C GLN A 162 -1.85 -15.60 10.23
N LYS A 163 -1.52 -16.80 10.68
CA LYS A 163 -0.98 -17.85 9.82
C LYS A 163 -2.13 -18.61 9.17
N ILE A 164 -1.98 -18.93 7.89
CA ILE A 164 -2.97 -19.77 7.19
C ILE A 164 -2.74 -21.22 7.60
N GLU A 165 -3.69 -21.81 8.34
CA GLU A 165 -3.59 -23.21 8.77
C GLU A 165 -4.13 -24.18 7.72
N LYS A 166 -5.24 -23.82 7.08
CA LYS A 166 -5.93 -24.62 6.06
C LYS A 166 -6.65 -23.71 5.08
N MET A 167 -6.77 -24.16 3.84
CA MET A 167 -7.57 -23.54 2.81
C MET A 167 -8.41 -24.59 2.09
N TRP A 168 -9.56 -24.17 1.58
CA TRP A 168 -10.42 -24.98 0.71
C TRP A 168 -10.74 -24.21 -0.56
N ASP A 169 -11.00 -24.91 -1.66
CA ASP A 169 -11.52 -24.30 -2.89
C ASP A 169 -13.04 -24.07 -2.82
N GLU A 170 -13.66 -23.73 -3.95
CA GLU A 170 -15.09 -23.44 -4.03
C GLU A 170 -15.95 -24.71 -3.86
N GLU A 171 -15.43 -25.84 -4.31
CA GLU A 171 -15.98 -27.19 -4.22
C GLU A 171 -15.87 -27.78 -2.79
N GLY A 172 -14.98 -27.24 -1.96
CA GLY A 172 -14.77 -27.65 -0.58
C GLY A 172 -13.63 -28.65 -0.39
N GLU A 173 -12.81 -28.86 -1.41
CA GLU A 173 -11.62 -29.70 -1.32
C GLU A 173 -10.48 -28.92 -0.65
N GLU A 174 -9.71 -29.59 0.21
CA GLU A 174 -8.58 -28.97 0.93
C GLU A 174 -7.42 -28.74 -0.05
N ILE A 175 -6.86 -27.52 -0.04
CA ILE A 175 -5.79 -27.09 -0.95
C ILE A 175 -4.59 -26.53 -0.18
N GLU A 176 -3.38 -26.87 -0.61
CA GLU A 176 -2.13 -26.35 -0.03
C GLU A 176 -1.73 -24.99 -0.61
N ALA A 177 -2.26 -24.64 -1.79
CA ALA A 177 -1.93 -23.43 -2.51
C ALA A 177 -3.10 -22.92 -3.36
N ALA A 178 -3.20 -21.60 -3.48
CA ALA A 178 -4.08 -20.90 -4.40
C ALA A 178 -3.24 -20.16 -5.45
N PRO A 179 -2.77 -20.84 -6.53
CA PRO A 179 -1.86 -20.25 -7.51
C PRO A 179 -2.56 -19.49 -8.63
N HIS A 180 -3.89 -19.62 -8.78
CA HIS A 180 -4.62 -19.06 -9.91
C HIS A 180 -5.26 -17.72 -9.56
N ALA A 181 -5.05 -16.72 -10.43
CA ALA A 181 -5.65 -15.40 -10.28
C ALA A 181 -7.17 -15.48 -10.25
N LYS A 182 -7.81 -14.84 -9.27
CA LYS A 182 -9.27 -14.86 -9.03
C LYS A 182 -9.84 -16.22 -8.61
N GLN A 183 -9.00 -17.17 -8.22
CA GLN A 183 -9.48 -18.39 -7.59
C GLN A 183 -10.24 -18.02 -6.31
N ILE A 184 -11.44 -18.58 -6.15
CA ILE A 184 -12.20 -18.47 -4.91
C ILE A 184 -11.66 -19.51 -3.95
N ILE A 185 -11.32 -19.06 -2.75
CA ILE A 185 -10.87 -19.92 -1.67
C ILE A 185 -11.62 -19.60 -0.39
N ARG A 186 -11.63 -20.56 0.52
CA ARG A 186 -12.17 -20.42 1.87
C ARG A 186 -11.06 -20.69 2.87
N MET A 187 -11.02 -19.93 3.95
CA MET A 187 -10.15 -20.22 5.09
C MET A 187 -10.75 -19.72 6.39
N LYS A 188 -10.30 -20.29 7.50
CA LYS A 188 -10.71 -19.86 8.84
C LYS A 188 -10.05 -18.54 9.23
N MET A 189 -10.81 -17.63 9.83
CA MET A 189 -10.33 -16.32 10.28
C MET A 189 -10.18 -16.27 11.80
N ALA A 190 -9.06 -15.74 12.27
CA ALA A 190 -8.78 -15.58 13.70
C ALA A 190 -9.69 -14.51 14.36
N LYS A 191 -10.18 -13.55 13.58
CA LYS A 191 -11.12 -12.50 14.00
C LYS A 191 -12.21 -12.32 12.95
N PRO A 192 -13.38 -11.76 13.32
CA PRO A 192 -14.40 -11.38 12.36
C PRO A 192 -13.85 -10.47 11.27
N VAL A 193 -14.27 -10.70 10.02
CA VAL A 193 -13.91 -9.87 8.86
C VAL A 193 -15.16 -9.44 8.12
N LYS A 194 -15.03 -8.39 7.30
CA LYS A 194 -16.13 -7.85 6.50
C LYS A 194 -15.81 -8.00 5.02
N PRO A 195 -16.83 -8.02 4.15
CA PRO A 195 -16.64 -7.86 2.71
C PRO A 195 -15.74 -6.66 2.42
N TRP A 196 -14.88 -6.81 1.40
CA TRP A 196 -13.88 -5.83 0.95
C TRP A 196 -12.68 -5.63 1.87
N HIS A 197 -12.58 -6.36 2.99
CA HIS A 197 -11.31 -6.45 3.72
C HIS A 197 -10.23 -7.01 2.79
N ILE A 198 -9.02 -6.48 2.91
CA ILE A 198 -7.89 -6.85 2.07
C ILE A 198 -6.98 -7.78 2.86
N ILE A 199 -6.54 -8.83 2.19
CA ILE A 199 -5.46 -9.70 2.64
C ILE A 199 -4.19 -9.28 1.92
N ARG A 200 -3.12 -9.04 2.68
CA ARG A 200 -1.78 -8.82 2.16
C ARG A 200 -0.77 -9.73 2.83
N LYS A 201 0.32 -10.00 2.13
CA LYS A 201 1.42 -10.84 2.63
C LYS A 201 2.74 -10.11 2.49
N PHE A 202 3.57 -10.16 3.53
CA PHE A 202 4.94 -9.66 3.43
C PHE A 202 5.73 -10.51 2.43
N ASN A 203 6.41 -9.87 1.50
CA ASN A 203 7.24 -10.53 0.51
C ASN A 203 8.69 -10.06 0.73
N GLU A 204 9.52 -10.97 1.26
CA GLU A 204 10.98 -10.81 1.22
C GLU A 204 11.40 -10.90 -0.25
N THR A 205 11.40 -9.75 -0.93
CA THR A 205 11.92 -9.65 -2.31
C THR A 205 13.39 -9.34 -2.28
#